data_AF-A0A0A2M715-F1
#
_entry.id   AF-A0A0A2M715-F1
#
_cell.length_a   1.000
_cell.length_b   1.000
_cell.length_c   1.000
_cell.angle_alpha   90.00
_cell.angle_beta   90.00
_cell.angle_gamma   90.00
#
_symmetry.space_group_name_H-M   'P 1'
#
loop_
_entity.id
_entity.type
_entity.pdbx_description
1 polymer ?
#
loop_
_entity_poly.entity_id
_entity_poly.type
_entity_poly.pdbx_seq_one_letter_code
_entity_poly.pdbx_strand_id
1 'polypeptide(L)'
;MSKNIINNIQRLNWRMVSKKAFMPNEDDKAALKGIVEWIDREKENRINNNRYFAKIVIYCLMREIDFFGNMHFAERKIHQVLKFPAVYWYDRFRLQRIMRDFQQSKEVLGIEDISEIWDRNTSENGYLDMDKIKAEWSESKKLTKEHQSILLKSLDSWQQPDINNRLNHFVTELLNEYGNLA
;
A
#
# COMPACT_ATOMS: atom_id res chain seq x y z
N MET A 1 -13.29 -19.43 24.56
CA MET A 1 -12.08 -19.60 25.39
C MET A 1 -12.23 -20.88 26.20
N SER A 2 -11.24 -21.80 26.14
CA SER A 2 -11.39 -23.13 26.77
C SER A 2 -11.28 -23.04 28.30
N LYS A 3 -11.93 -23.99 29.00
CA LYS A 3 -11.95 -24.07 30.48
C LYS A 3 -10.54 -24.16 31.08
N ASN A 4 -9.61 -24.83 30.38
CA ASN A 4 -8.20 -24.94 30.79
C ASN A 4 -7.45 -23.60 30.76
N ILE A 5 -7.73 -22.73 29.79
CA ILE A 5 -7.07 -21.41 29.71
C ILE A 5 -7.59 -20.47 30.80
N ILE A 6 -8.88 -20.52 31.12
CA ILE A 6 -9.45 -19.78 32.24
C ILE A 6 -8.76 -20.17 33.55
N ASN A 7 -8.56 -21.47 33.79
CA ASN A 7 -7.87 -21.98 34.98
C ASN A 7 -6.40 -21.52 35.04
N ASN A 8 -5.68 -21.55 33.92
CA ASN A 8 -4.29 -21.09 33.84
C ASN A 8 -4.17 -19.59 34.16
N ILE A 9 -5.08 -18.77 33.59
CA ILE A 9 -5.12 -17.32 33.86
C ILE A 9 -5.47 -17.06 35.33
N GLN A 10 -6.49 -17.74 35.87
CA GLN A 10 -6.90 -17.60 37.27
C GLN A 10 -5.77 -17.95 38.23
N ARG A 11 -4.99 -19.01 37.94
CA ARG A 11 -3.83 -19.38 38.75
C ARG A 11 -2.78 -18.26 38.79
N LEU A 12 -2.36 -17.77 37.62
CA LEU A 12 -1.36 -16.71 37.56
C LEU A 12 -1.87 -15.40 38.17
N ASN A 13 -3.15 -15.07 37.97
CA ASN A 13 -3.77 -13.89 38.57
C ASN A 13 -3.82 -13.98 40.11
N TRP A 14 -4.23 -15.14 40.65
CA TRP A 14 -4.19 -15.38 42.10
C TRP A 14 -2.79 -15.20 42.67
N ARG A 15 -1.75 -15.66 41.96
CA ARG A 15 -0.34 -15.46 42.36
C ARG A 15 0.07 -13.99 42.35
N MET A 16 -0.27 -13.23 41.31
CA MET A 16 0.14 -11.83 41.18
C MET A 16 -0.60 -10.88 42.13
N VAL A 17 -1.84 -11.21 42.51
CA VAL A 17 -2.64 -10.42 43.46
C VAL A 17 -2.30 -10.78 44.92
N SER A 18 -1.79 -11.99 45.16
CA SER A 18 -1.31 -12.40 46.47
C SER A 18 -0.04 -11.63 46.83
N LYS A 19 -0.13 -10.63 47.72
CA LYS A 19 0.99 -9.78 48.19
C LYS A 19 2.08 -10.51 49.00
N LYS A 20 2.23 -11.83 48.84
CA LYS A 20 3.22 -12.65 49.53
C LYS A 20 4.39 -12.94 48.59
N ALA A 21 5.61 -12.82 49.09
CA ALA A 21 6.79 -13.29 48.38
C ALA A 21 6.61 -14.79 48.08
N PHE A 22 6.76 -15.18 46.81
CA PHE A 22 6.61 -16.57 46.38
C PHE A 22 7.62 -16.91 45.30
N MET A 23 7.99 -18.19 45.23
CA MET A 23 8.86 -18.75 44.21
C MET A 23 8.01 -19.55 43.20
N PRO A 24 8.11 -19.29 41.88
CA PRO A 24 7.37 -20.01 40.85
C PRO A 24 7.54 -21.53 40.97
N ASN A 25 6.43 -22.27 40.98
CA ASN A 25 6.45 -23.74 40.97
C ASN A 25 6.15 -24.32 39.56
N GLU A 26 6.25 -25.64 39.41
CA GLU A 26 6.07 -26.32 38.11
C GLU A 26 4.69 -26.09 37.51
N ASP A 27 3.64 -26.03 38.31
CA ASP A 27 2.30 -25.71 37.80
C ASP A 27 2.20 -24.25 37.32
N ASP A 28 2.92 -23.31 37.93
CA ASP A 28 2.95 -21.91 37.50
C ASP A 28 3.66 -21.79 36.13
N LYS A 29 4.74 -22.57 35.94
CA LYS A 29 5.40 -22.72 34.63
C LYS A 29 4.47 -23.38 33.61
N ALA A 30 3.75 -24.43 34.00
CA ALA A 30 2.79 -25.12 33.14
C ALA A 30 1.62 -24.22 32.74
N ALA A 31 1.11 -23.41 33.66
CA ALA A 31 0.05 -22.43 33.39
C ALA A 31 0.53 -21.35 32.42
N LEU A 32 1.74 -20.81 32.61
CA LEU A 32 2.34 -19.85 31.69
C LEU A 32 2.54 -20.45 30.29
N LYS A 33 3.12 -21.66 30.21
CA LYS A 33 3.31 -22.38 28.95
C LYS A 33 1.98 -22.59 28.23
N GLY A 34 0.94 -23.04 28.95
CA GLY A 34 -0.39 -23.24 28.37
C GLY A 34 -1.04 -21.94 27.85
N ILE A 35 -0.77 -20.79 28.47
CA ILE A 35 -1.22 -19.49 27.96
C ILE A 35 -0.45 -19.11 26.70
N VAL A 36 0.87 -19.28 26.67
CA VAL A 36 1.72 -19.00 25.49
C VAL A 36 1.29 -19.86 24.30
N GLU A 37 1.13 -21.16 24.49
CA GLU A 37 0.68 -22.09 23.45
C GLU A 37 -0.72 -21.75 22.94
N TRP A 38 -1.61 -21.29 23.82
CA TRP A 38 -2.91 -20.80 23.39
C TRP A 38 -2.80 -19.51 22.58
N ILE A 39 -1.99 -18.53 23.02
CA ILE A 39 -1.74 -17.30 22.28
C ILE A 39 -1.23 -17.61 20.88
N ASP A 40 -0.25 -18.51 20.75
CA ASP A 40 0.34 -18.83 19.46
C ASP A 40 -0.66 -19.54 18.53
N ARG A 41 -1.48 -20.44 19.09
CA ARG A 41 -2.59 -21.07 18.35
C ARG A 41 -3.63 -20.04 17.89
N GLU A 42 -3.97 -19.06 18.72
CA GLU A 42 -4.89 -18.00 18.32
C GLU A 42 -4.30 -17.10 17.24
N LYS A 43 -2.99 -16.81 17.26
CA LYS A 43 -2.31 -16.10 16.16
C LYS A 43 -2.40 -16.90 14.87
N GLU A 44 -2.10 -18.20 14.93
CA GLU A 44 -2.14 -19.09 13.78
C GLU A 44 -3.57 -19.20 13.21
N ASN A 45 -4.58 -19.41 14.07
CA ASN A 45 -5.98 -19.41 13.67
C ASN A 45 -6.40 -18.09 13.01
N ARG A 46 -5.95 -16.94 13.54
CA ARG A 46 -6.22 -15.63 12.93
C ARG A 46 -5.58 -15.51 11.55
N ILE A 47 -4.35 -15.99 11.37
CA ILE A 47 -3.68 -16.00 10.07
C ILE A 47 -4.44 -16.92 9.09
N ASN A 48 -4.82 -18.12 9.52
CA ASN A 48 -5.55 -19.08 8.69
C ASN A 48 -6.92 -18.54 8.25
N ASN A 49 -7.66 -17.92 9.17
CA ASN A 49 -8.94 -17.27 8.87
C ASN A 49 -8.79 -16.05 7.96
N ASN A 50 -7.60 -15.48 7.86
CA ASN A 50 -7.29 -14.31 7.01
C ASN A 50 -6.17 -14.64 6.01
N ARG A 51 -6.08 -15.89 5.55
CA ARG A 51 -4.93 -16.39 4.79
C ARG A 51 -4.62 -15.59 3.53
N TYR A 52 -5.64 -15.07 2.85
CA TYR A 52 -5.46 -14.24 1.64
C TYR A 52 -4.84 -12.90 1.96
N PHE A 53 -5.35 -12.26 3.02
CA PHE A 53 -4.76 -11.04 3.53
C PHE A 53 -3.30 -11.28 3.95
N ALA A 54 -3.02 -12.37 4.67
CA ALA A 54 -1.65 -12.73 5.04
C ALA A 54 -0.74 -12.93 3.82
N LYS A 55 -1.19 -13.67 2.79
CA LYS A 55 -0.43 -13.89 1.54
C LYS A 55 -0.12 -12.58 0.83
N ILE A 56 -1.12 -11.71 0.65
CA ILE A 56 -0.93 -10.41 -0.02
C ILE A 56 0.00 -9.51 0.81
N VAL A 57 -0.16 -9.47 2.14
CA VAL A 57 0.73 -8.68 3.02
C VAL A 57 2.17 -9.18 2.94
N ILE A 58 2.41 -10.49 3.00
CA ILE A 58 3.77 -11.06 2.87
C ILE A 58 4.35 -10.72 1.49
N TYR A 59 3.58 -10.89 0.42
CA TYR A 59 4.02 -10.56 -0.93
C TYR A 59 4.38 -9.08 -1.09
N CYS A 60 3.55 -8.18 -0.58
CA CYS A 60 3.84 -6.74 -0.58
C CYS A 60 5.06 -6.43 0.29
N LEU A 61 5.17 -7.02 1.47
CA LEU A 61 6.30 -6.81 2.38
C LEU A 61 7.62 -7.23 1.73
N MET A 62 7.66 -8.36 1.02
CA MET A 62 8.84 -8.79 0.26
C MET A 62 9.27 -7.72 -0.74
N ARG A 63 8.34 -7.16 -1.52
CA ARG A 63 8.63 -6.08 -2.49
C ARG A 63 9.17 -4.82 -1.82
N GLU A 64 8.59 -4.44 -0.68
CA GLU A 64 9.05 -3.27 0.07
C GLU A 64 10.44 -3.51 0.69
N ILE A 65 10.74 -4.73 1.14
CA ILE A 65 12.10 -5.11 1.60
C ILE A 65 13.09 -5.03 0.45
N ASP A 66 12.74 -5.57 -0.72
CA ASP A 66 13.61 -5.52 -1.91
C ASP A 66 13.92 -4.07 -2.33
N PHE A 67 12.94 -3.17 -2.19
CA PHE A 67 13.11 -1.76 -2.54
C PHE A 67 13.90 -0.96 -1.49
N PHE A 68 13.62 -1.14 -0.19
CA PHE A 68 14.23 -0.35 0.88
C PHE A 68 15.46 -0.99 1.54
N GLY A 69 15.68 -2.30 1.35
CA GLY A 69 16.71 -3.08 2.02
C GLY A 69 16.54 -3.20 3.54
N ASN A 70 15.37 -2.80 4.09
CA ASN A 70 15.16 -2.71 5.53
C ASN A 70 13.74 -3.12 5.94
N MET A 71 13.66 -4.12 6.81
CA MET A 71 12.41 -4.69 7.33
C MET A 71 11.54 -3.64 8.03
N HIS A 72 12.11 -2.81 8.90
CA HIS A 72 11.35 -1.84 9.69
C HIS A 72 10.72 -0.76 8.80
N PHE A 73 11.43 -0.30 7.77
CA PHE A 73 10.86 0.62 6.79
C PHE A 73 9.76 -0.03 5.96
N ALA A 74 9.95 -1.29 5.54
CA ALA A 74 8.95 -2.05 4.79
C ALA A 74 7.65 -2.23 5.61
N GLU A 75 7.76 -2.63 6.88
CA GLU A 75 6.60 -2.74 7.79
C GLU A 75 5.86 -1.41 7.93
N ARG A 76 6.59 -0.30 8.10
CA ARG A 76 5.99 1.04 8.18
C ARG A 76 5.22 1.40 6.92
N LYS A 77 5.69 0.98 5.74
CA LYS A 77 4.99 1.20 4.46
C LYS A 77 3.70 0.40 4.37
N ILE A 78 3.73 -0.88 4.74
CA ILE A 78 2.52 -1.71 4.82
C ILE A 78 1.50 -1.08 5.79
N HIS A 79 1.94 -0.63 6.96
CA HIS A 79 1.05 0.07 7.92
C HIS A 79 0.45 1.35 7.36
N GLN A 80 1.23 2.14 6.60
CA GLN A 80 0.72 3.32 5.91
C GLN A 80 -0.37 2.95 4.92
N VAL A 81 -0.22 1.84 4.19
CA VAL A 81 -1.24 1.37 3.24
C VAL A 81 -2.54 1.01 3.94
N LEU A 82 -2.44 0.17 4.97
CA LEU A 82 -3.60 -0.37 5.69
C LEU A 82 -4.36 0.65 6.54
N LYS A 83 -3.75 1.81 6.84
CA LYS A 83 -4.39 2.89 7.62
C LYS A 83 -5.52 3.57 6.85
N PHE A 84 -5.49 3.55 5.52
CA PHE A 84 -6.50 4.22 4.69
C PHE A 84 -7.59 3.24 4.24
N PRO A 85 -8.86 3.69 4.14
CA PRO A 85 -9.94 2.86 3.60
C PRO A 85 -9.70 2.54 2.13
N ALA A 86 -10.28 1.44 1.62
CA ALA A 86 -10.12 1.01 0.23
C ALA A 86 -10.44 2.12 -0.80
N VAL A 87 -11.47 2.94 -0.53
CA VAL A 87 -11.88 4.06 -1.40
C VAL A 87 -10.74 5.06 -1.63
N TYR A 88 -9.90 5.32 -0.62
CA TYR A 88 -8.72 6.17 -0.78
C TYR A 88 -7.77 5.61 -1.85
N TRP A 89 -7.55 4.30 -1.84
CA TRP A 89 -6.67 3.63 -2.81
C TRP A 89 -7.27 3.60 -4.21
N TYR A 90 -8.59 3.53 -4.34
CA TYR A 90 -9.29 3.65 -5.62
C TYR A 90 -9.07 5.03 -6.24
N ASP A 91 -9.19 6.08 -5.43
CA ASP A 91 -8.94 7.45 -5.87
C ASP A 91 -7.48 7.68 -6.25
N ARG A 92 -6.53 7.13 -5.47
CA ARG A 92 -5.11 7.18 -5.80
C ARG A 92 -4.81 6.48 -7.12
N PHE A 93 -5.37 5.29 -7.33
CA PHE A 93 -5.25 4.56 -8.60
C PHE A 93 -5.79 5.39 -9.77
N ARG A 94 -7.01 5.95 -9.63
CA ARG A 94 -7.62 6.81 -10.63
C ARG A 94 -6.72 7.99 -11.00
N LEU A 95 -6.24 8.73 -10.01
CA LEU A 95 -5.38 9.90 -10.23
C LEU A 95 -4.06 9.52 -10.91
N GLN A 96 -3.44 8.40 -10.51
CA GLN A 96 -2.24 7.90 -11.18
C GLN A 96 -2.48 7.56 -12.64
N ARG A 97 -3.63 6.96 -12.96
CA ARG A 97 -4.02 6.66 -14.35
C ARG A 97 -4.26 7.92 -15.16
N ILE A 98 -5.01 8.88 -14.62
CA ILE A 98 -5.25 10.18 -15.27
C ILE A 98 -3.93 10.90 -15.58
N MET A 99 -3.02 10.98 -14.59
CA MET A 99 -1.73 11.63 -14.78
C MET A 99 -0.88 10.94 -15.86
N ARG A 100 -0.91 9.60 -15.90
CA ARG A 100 -0.18 8.83 -16.91
C ARG A 100 -0.73 9.06 -18.32
N ASP A 101 -2.05 9.01 -18.47
CA ASP A 101 -2.68 9.18 -19.78
C ASP A 101 -2.54 10.64 -20.28
N PHE A 102 -2.54 11.61 -19.37
CA PHE A 102 -2.22 13.01 -19.67
C PHE A 102 -0.77 13.18 -20.13
N GLN A 103 0.20 12.60 -19.42
CA GLN A 103 1.62 12.66 -19.81
C GLN A 103 1.85 11.97 -21.17
N GLN A 104 1.25 10.81 -21.39
CA GLN A 104 1.33 10.12 -22.69
C GLN A 104 0.74 10.97 -23.82
N SER A 105 -0.36 11.70 -23.55
CA SER A 105 -0.94 12.62 -24.53
C SER A 105 0.01 13.76 -24.85
N LYS A 106 0.68 14.33 -23.84
CA LYS A 106 1.72 15.35 -24.05
C LYS A 106 2.88 14.82 -24.90
N GLU A 107 3.39 13.64 -24.59
CA GLU A 107 4.49 13.00 -25.33
C GLU A 107 4.15 12.79 -26.81
N VAL A 108 2.97 12.26 -27.11
CA VAL A 108 2.50 12.04 -28.50
C VAL A 108 2.35 13.36 -29.27
N LEU A 109 1.96 14.42 -28.57
CA LEU A 109 1.76 15.75 -29.16
C LEU A 109 3.05 16.60 -29.18
N GLY A 110 4.17 16.07 -28.70
CA GLY A 110 5.44 16.81 -28.61
C GLY A 110 5.39 18.00 -27.64
N ILE A 111 4.51 17.95 -26.63
CA ILE A 111 4.38 19.00 -25.63
C ILE A 111 5.33 18.70 -24.47
N GLU A 112 6.37 19.50 -24.32
CA GLU A 112 7.32 19.41 -23.20
C GLU A 112 7.02 20.46 -22.12
N ASP A 113 7.20 20.10 -20.84
CA ASP A 113 7.21 21.06 -19.74
C ASP A 113 8.52 21.86 -19.71
N ILE A 114 8.48 23.05 -19.11
CA ILE A 114 9.68 23.91 -19.01
C ILE A 114 10.86 23.22 -18.31
N SER A 115 10.59 22.34 -17.34
CA SER A 115 11.64 21.55 -16.68
C SER A 115 12.26 20.52 -17.62
N GLU A 116 11.46 19.85 -18.44
CA GLU A 116 11.94 18.87 -19.42
C GLU A 116 12.80 19.55 -20.49
N ILE A 117 12.36 20.71 -20.99
CA ILE A 117 13.12 21.57 -21.92
C ILE A 117 14.44 22.02 -21.28
N TRP A 118 14.41 22.44 -20.02
CA TRP A 118 15.59 22.87 -19.29
C TRP A 118 16.60 21.72 -19.15
N ASP A 119 16.16 20.55 -18.67
CA ASP A 119 17.02 19.38 -18.41
C ASP A 119 17.64 18.83 -19.70
N ARG A 120 16.89 18.80 -20.80
CA ARG A 120 17.40 18.41 -22.13
C ARG A 120 18.48 19.38 -22.62
N ASN A 121 18.23 20.69 -22.52
CA ASN A 121 19.18 21.68 -23.02
C ASN A 121 20.46 21.79 -22.15
N THR A 122 20.38 21.57 -20.83
CA THR A 122 21.56 21.53 -19.94
C THR A 122 22.42 20.29 -20.15
N SER A 123 21.80 19.13 -20.33
CA SER A 123 22.51 17.87 -20.56
C SER A 123 23.17 17.80 -21.95
N GLU A 124 22.54 18.37 -22.98
CA GLU A 124 23.06 18.36 -24.35
C GLU A 124 24.18 19.39 -24.60
N ASN A 125 24.09 20.60 -24.03
CA ASN A 125 24.96 21.72 -24.43
C ASN A 125 26.00 22.12 -23.38
N GLY A 126 25.90 21.61 -22.14
CA GLY A 126 26.81 21.98 -21.04
C GLY A 126 26.70 23.43 -20.56
N TYR A 127 25.86 24.26 -21.19
CA TYR A 127 25.48 25.61 -20.77
C TYR A 127 24.03 25.91 -21.17
N LEU A 128 23.43 26.92 -20.51
CA LEU A 128 22.04 27.31 -20.72
C LEU A 128 21.88 28.36 -21.81
N ASP A 129 21.33 27.96 -22.97
CA ASP A 129 20.83 28.90 -23.98
C ASP A 129 19.39 29.33 -23.64
N MET A 130 19.28 30.48 -22.97
CA MET A 130 17.99 30.99 -22.51
C MET A 130 17.06 31.42 -23.64
N ASP A 131 17.58 31.80 -24.81
CA ASP A 131 16.73 32.26 -25.91
C ASP A 131 16.16 31.06 -26.68
N LYS A 132 16.95 29.99 -26.84
CA LYS A 132 16.46 28.70 -27.32
C LYS A 132 15.38 28.12 -26.39
N ILE A 133 15.61 28.09 -25.08
CA ILE A 133 14.64 27.59 -24.09
C ILE A 133 13.32 28.39 -24.16
N LYS A 134 13.38 29.72 -24.27
CA LYS A 134 12.18 30.56 -24.41
C LYS A 134 11.41 30.25 -25.70
N ALA A 135 12.12 30.03 -26.82
CA ALA A 135 11.50 29.70 -28.09
C ALA A 135 10.79 28.34 -28.04
N GLU A 136 11.48 27.30 -27.56
CA GLU A 136 10.90 25.95 -27.39
C GLU A 136 9.71 25.97 -26.43
N TRP A 137 9.81 26.68 -25.30
CA TRP A 137 8.71 26.82 -24.35
C TRP A 137 7.49 27.55 -24.95
N SER A 138 7.73 28.52 -25.84
CA SER A 138 6.66 29.23 -26.52
C SER A 138 5.92 28.33 -27.51
N GLU A 139 6.63 27.43 -28.21
CA GLU A 139 6.00 26.44 -29.09
C GLU A 139 5.22 25.39 -28.30
N SER A 140 5.77 24.85 -27.19
CA SER A 140 5.04 23.93 -26.30
C SER A 140 3.73 24.56 -25.78
N LYS A 141 3.74 25.84 -25.42
CA LYS A 141 2.54 26.58 -25.02
C LYS A 141 1.52 26.70 -26.14
N LYS A 142 1.97 26.90 -27.38
CA LYS A 142 1.10 26.97 -28.56
C LYS A 142 0.47 25.61 -28.85
N LEU A 143 1.26 24.54 -28.85
CA LEU A 143 0.77 23.16 -29.00
C LEU A 143 -0.23 22.78 -27.91
N THR A 144 0.00 23.22 -26.66
CA THR A 144 -0.94 23.01 -25.55
C THR A 144 -2.29 23.66 -25.82
N LYS A 145 -2.31 24.89 -26.36
CA LYS A 145 -3.55 25.58 -26.74
C LYS A 145 -4.25 24.90 -27.92
N GLU A 146 -3.48 24.51 -28.92
CA GLU A 146 -3.98 23.82 -30.12
C GLU A 146 -4.66 22.49 -29.77
N HIS A 147 -4.03 21.70 -28.90
CA HIS A 147 -4.50 20.36 -28.52
C HIS A 147 -5.26 20.33 -27.19
N GLN A 148 -5.73 21.47 -26.69
CA GLN A 148 -6.39 21.58 -25.38
C GLN A 148 -7.53 20.58 -25.21
N SER A 149 -8.32 20.33 -26.26
CA SER A 149 -9.45 19.39 -26.19
C SER A 149 -9.01 17.93 -25.97
N ILE A 150 -7.88 17.51 -26.54
CA ILE A 150 -7.33 16.16 -26.36
C ILE A 150 -6.81 16.02 -24.93
N LEU A 151 -6.07 17.04 -24.47
CA LEU A 151 -5.54 17.08 -23.11
C LEU A 151 -6.65 17.03 -22.05
N LEU A 152 -7.72 17.83 -22.22
CA LEU A 152 -8.87 17.80 -21.31
C LEU A 152 -9.57 16.44 -21.31
N LYS A 153 -9.77 15.82 -22.49
CA LYS A 153 -10.34 14.46 -22.58
C LYS A 153 -9.51 13.43 -21.82
N SER A 154 -8.18 13.54 -21.83
CA SER A 154 -7.32 12.63 -21.07
C SER A 154 -7.52 12.75 -19.55
N LEU A 155 -7.89 13.93 -19.05
CA LEU A 155 -8.19 14.16 -17.64
C LEU A 155 -9.52 13.54 -17.19
N ASP A 156 -10.47 13.42 -18.13
CA ASP A 156 -11.80 12.85 -17.89
C ASP A 156 -11.91 11.34 -18.20
N SER A 157 -10.81 10.71 -18.60
CA SER A 157 -10.79 9.32 -19.09
C SER A 157 -11.11 8.26 -18.04
N TRP A 158 -10.96 8.57 -16.75
CA TRP A 158 -11.18 7.63 -15.64
C TRP A 158 -12.19 8.17 -14.64
N GLN A 159 -13.48 7.93 -14.89
CA GLN A 159 -14.55 8.33 -13.98
C GLN A 159 -14.54 7.50 -12.69
N GLN A 160 -14.81 8.14 -11.56
CA GLN A 160 -14.75 7.50 -10.24
C GLN A 160 -15.67 6.28 -10.09
N PRO A 161 -16.96 6.36 -10.51
CA PRO A 161 -17.87 5.22 -10.37
C PRO A 161 -17.37 4.00 -11.15
N ASP A 162 -16.83 4.21 -12.36
CA ASP A 162 -16.33 3.14 -13.21
C ASP A 162 -15.11 2.45 -12.61
N ILE A 163 -14.17 3.22 -12.05
CA ILE A 163 -13.01 2.69 -11.32
C ILE A 163 -13.45 1.89 -10.12
N ASN A 164 -14.33 2.44 -9.28
CA ASN A 164 -14.80 1.76 -8.08
C ASN A 164 -15.50 0.45 -8.43
N ASN A 165 -16.38 0.46 -9.42
CA ASN A 165 -17.09 -0.73 -9.88
C ASN A 165 -16.12 -1.78 -10.43
N ARG A 166 -15.16 -1.37 -11.26
CA ARG A 166 -14.18 -2.29 -11.85
C ARG A 166 -13.26 -2.91 -10.80
N LEU A 167 -12.72 -2.11 -9.88
CA LEU A 167 -11.85 -2.59 -8.81
C LEU A 167 -12.61 -3.45 -7.81
N ASN A 168 -13.82 -3.05 -7.42
CA ASN A 168 -14.67 -3.88 -6.57
C ASN A 168 -15.02 -5.20 -7.22
N HIS A 169 -15.40 -5.20 -8.50
CA HIS A 169 -15.67 -6.42 -9.25
C HIS A 169 -14.43 -7.32 -9.29
N PHE A 170 -13.27 -6.79 -9.67
CA PHE A 170 -12.02 -7.55 -9.67
C PHE A 170 -11.68 -8.17 -8.30
N VAL A 171 -11.77 -7.37 -7.22
CA VAL A 171 -11.52 -7.87 -5.85
C VAL A 171 -12.55 -8.93 -5.47
N THR A 172 -13.82 -8.73 -5.83
CA THR A 172 -14.90 -9.68 -5.54
C THR A 172 -14.72 -11.00 -6.28
N GLU A 173 -14.34 -10.96 -7.57
CA GLU A 173 -14.03 -12.17 -8.34
C GLU A 173 -12.87 -12.95 -7.70
N LEU A 174 -11.80 -12.27 -7.30
CA LEU A 174 -10.71 -12.92 -6.57
C LEU A 174 -11.18 -13.50 -5.23
N LEU A 175 -12.03 -12.78 -4.49
CA LEU A 175 -12.61 -13.30 -3.25
C LEU A 175 -13.54 -14.49 -3.49
N ASN A 176 -14.24 -14.56 -4.62
CA ASN A 176 -15.13 -15.69 -4.94
C ASN A 176 -14.34 -16.91 -5.41
N GLU A 177 -13.40 -16.71 -6.33
CA GLU A 177 -12.56 -17.76 -6.93
C GLU A 177 -11.68 -18.41 -5.86
N TYR A 178 -11.04 -17.58 -5.03
CA TYR A 178 -10.12 -18.08 -4.03
C TYR A 178 -10.79 -18.23 -2.66
N GLY A 179 -11.80 -17.45 -2.29
CA GLY A 179 -12.42 -17.52 -0.95
C GLY A 179 -12.97 -18.88 -0.57
N ASN A 180 -13.46 -19.66 -1.54
CA ASN A 180 -14.03 -20.99 -1.33
C ASN A 180 -13.03 -22.15 -1.41
N LEU A 181 -11.78 -21.91 -1.84
CA LEU A 181 -10.73 -22.94 -1.87
C LEU A 181 -10.11 -23.20 -0.49
N ALA A 182 -10.81 -22.81 0.59
CA ALA A 182 -10.33 -22.78 1.96
C ALA A 182 -10.81 -23.92 2.83
#